data_AF-A0A7J5LIF9-F1
#
_entry.id   AF-A0A7J5LIF9-F1
#
_cell.length_a   1.000
_cell.length_b   1.000
_cell.length_c   1.000
_cell.angle_alpha   90.00
_cell.angle_beta   90.00
_cell.angle_gamma   90.00
#
_symmetry.space_group_name_H-M   'P 1'
#
loop_
_entity.id
_entity.type
_entity.pdbx_description
1 polymer ?
#
loop_
_entity_poly.entity_id
_entity_poly.type
_entity_poly.pdbx_seq_one_letter_code
_entity_poly.pdbx_strand_id
1 'polypeptide(L)' 'MTNFKIRTFGRTELAQLYCPELCPQAAFRKLNQWIDLYLHIPEHTRSLSGSLLGYKTIP' A
#
# COMPACT_ATOMS: atom_id res chain seq x y z
N MET A 1 -22.62 -13.12 -8.01
CA MET A 1 -21.20 -13.01 -8.44
C MET A 1 -20.91 -11.56 -8.74
N THR A 2 -20.25 -10.87 -7.81
CA THR A 2 -19.91 -9.45 -7.98
C THR A 2 -18.85 -9.31 -9.06
N ASN A 3 -19.09 -8.41 -10.01
CA ASN A 3 -18.24 -8.11 -11.16
C ASN A 3 -16.80 -7.78 -10.70
N PHE A 4 -15.85 -8.72 -10.85
CA PHE A 4 -14.44 -8.46 -10.57
C PHE A 4 -13.89 -7.60 -11.71
N LYS A 5 -13.93 -6.29 -11.50
CA LYS A 5 -13.44 -5.31 -12.47
C LYS A 5 -11.96 -5.07 -12.19
N ILE A 6 -11.09 -5.51 -13.10
CA ILE A 6 -9.66 -5.18 -13.03
C ILE A 6 -9.53 -3.70 -13.37
N ARG A 7 -9.14 -2.90 -12.38
CA ARG A 7 -8.91 -1.45 -12.50
C ARG A 7 -7.68 -1.10 -11.69
N THR A 8 -7.02 -0.01 -12.06
CA THR A 8 -5.95 0.57 -11.25
C THR A 8 -6.58 1.18 -9.99
N PHE A 9 -6.27 0.61 -8.84
CA PHE A 9 -6.71 1.14 -7.54
C PHE A 9 -5.61 1.99 -6.94
N GLY A 10 -5.96 3.17 -6.41
CA GLY A 10 -5.07 3.89 -5.50
C GLY A 10 -4.79 3.04 -4.26
N ARG A 11 -3.60 3.14 -3.67
CA ARG A 11 -3.22 2.29 -2.51
C ARG A 11 -4.19 2.40 -1.33
N THR A 12 -4.74 3.57 -1.09
CA THR A 12 -5.74 3.80 -0.03
C THR A 12 -7.09 3.18 -0.40
N GLU A 13 -7.51 3.29 -1.66
CA GLU A 13 -8.75 2.65 -2.15
C GLU A 13 -8.63 1.12 -2.07
N LEU A 14 -7.48 0.57 -2.48
CA LEU A 14 -7.17 -0.85 -2.33
C LEU A 14 -7.21 -1.25 -0.85
N ALA A 15 -6.55 -0.50 0.03
CA ALA A 15 -6.54 -0.79 1.46
C ALA A 15 -7.93 -0.79 2.08
N GLN A 16 -8.81 0.12 1.67
CA GLN A 16 -10.21 0.16 2.11
C GLN A 16 -11.04 -1.00 1.57
N LEU A 17 -10.78 -1.46 0.35
CA LEU A 17 -11.42 -2.67 -0.19
C LEU A 17 -11.05 -3.93 0.60
N TYR A 18 -9.81 -4.02 1.09
CA TYR A 18 -9.36 -5.12 1.95
C TYR A 18 -9.80 -4.95 3.42
N CYS A 19 -9.93 -3.72 3.92
CA CYS A 19 -10.27 -3.42 5.31
C CYS A 19 -11.27 -2.23 5.37
N PRO A 20 -12.57 -2.47 5.12
CA PRO A 20 -13.58 -1.41 5.10
C PRO A 20 -13.92 -0.85 6.50
N GLU A 21 -13.65 -1.63 7.56
CA GLU A 21 -13.93 -1.30 8.97
C GLU A 21 -12.94 -0.28 9.55
N LEU A 22 -11.79 -0.08 8.88
CA LEU A 22 -10.74 0.82 9.34
C LEU A 22 -10.87 2.18 8.64
N CYS A 23 -10.47 3.26 9.32
CA CYS A 23 -10.28 4.54 8.66
C CYS A 23 -9.25 4.39 7.51
N PRO A 24 -9.39 5.13 6.39
CA PRO A 24 -8.55 4.98 5.19
C PRO A 24 -7.06 5.05 5.49
N GLN A 25 -6.66 5.89 6.45
CA GLN A 25 -5.28 6.06 6.88
C GLN A 25 -4.74 4.84 7.65
N ALA A 26 -5.56 4.22 8.50
CA ALA A 26 -5.21 3.01 9.24
C ALA A 26 -5.17 1.78 8.33
N ALA A 27 -6.13 1.66 7.41
CA ALA A 27 -6.13 0.62 6.39
C ALA A 27 -4.86 0.70 5.52
N PHE A 28 -4.49 1.90 5.07
CA PHE A 28 -3.27 2.12 4.29
C PHE A 28 -2.01 1.70 5.06
N ARG A 29 -1.87 2.06 6.34
CA ARG A 29 -0.73 1.61 7.16
C ARG A 29 -0.65 0.10 7.27
N LYS A 30 -1.79 -0.56 7.49
CA LYS A 30 -1.88 -2.03 7.58
C LYS A 30 -1.51 -2.70 6.26
N LEU A 31 -1.96 -2.14 5.13
CA LEU A 31 -1.58 -2.61 3.80
C LEU A 31 -0.06 -2.46 3.55
N ASN A 32 0.53 -1.32 3.91
CA ASN A 32 1.99 -1.15 3.77
C ASN A 32 2.76 -2.11 4.66
N GLN A 33 2.32 -2.33 5.91
CA GLN A 33 2.95 -3.35 6.78
C GLN A 33 2.82 -4.75 6.18
N TRP A 34 1.69 -5.09 5.59
CA TRP A 34 1.50 -6.37 4.92
C TRP A 34 2.45 -6.54 3.73
N ILE A 35 2.59 -5.52 2.90
CA ILE A 35 3.53 -5.52 1.76
C ILE A 35 4.97 -5.69 2.27
N ASP A 36 5.33 -4.98 3.34
CA ASP A 36 6.66 -5.03 3.95
C ASP A 36 7.00 -6.42 4.50
N LEU A 37 6.05 -7.02 5.23
CA LEU A 37 6.19 -8.36 5.82
C LEU A 37 6.25 -9.45 4.77
N TYR A 38 5.40 -9.38 3.74
CA TYR A 38 5.23 -10.46 2.78
C TYR A 38 6.25 -10.42 1.64
N LEU A 39 6.67 -9.21 1.25
CA LEU A 39 7.52 -9.05 0.08
C LEU A 39 9.02 -9.13 0.41
N HIS A 40 9.39 -9.30 1.69
CA HIS A 40 10.78 -9.43 2.19
C HIS A 40 11.75 -8.60 1.33
N ILE A 41 11.34 -7.35 1.11
CA ILE A 41 11.94 -6.49 0.10
C ILE A 41 13.35 -6.22 0.59
N PRO A 42 14.41 -6.71 -0.07
CA PRO A 42 15.77 -6.45 0.38
C PRO A 42 15.94 -4.94 0.51
N GLU A 43 16.65 -4.49 1.55
CA GLU A 43 16.67 -3.09 2.00
C GLU A 43 16.95 -2.09 0.85
N HIS A 44 17.73 -2.49 -0.14
CA HIS A 44 17.99 -1.75 -1.37
C HIS A 44 16.71 -1.39 -2.17
N THR A 45 15.72 -2.29 -2.20
CA THR A 45 14.42 -2.09 -2.86
C THR A 45 13.35 -1.47 -1.95
N ARG A 46 13.55 -1.44 -0.62
CA ARG A 46 12.71 -0.61 0.28
C ARG A 46 12.92 0.87 0.00
N SER A 47 14.16 1.27 -0.25
CA SER A 47 14.49 2.63 -0.70
C SER A 47 13.86 2.95 -2.05
N LEU A 48 13.82 1.99 -2.97
CA LEU A 48 13.16 2.15 -4.27
C LEU A 48 11.64 2.25 -4.15
N SER A 49 11.01 1.43 -3.28
CA SER A 49 9.62 1.59 -2.89
C SER A 49 9.42 3.00 -2.33
N GLY A 50 10.27 3.47 -1.43
CA GLY A 50 10.15 4.83 -0.92
C GLY A 50 10.36 5.96 -1.91
N SER A 51 11.26 5.78 -2.86
CA SER A 51 11.53 6.72 -3.93
C SER A 51 10.40 6.73 -4.98
N LEU A 52 9.80 5.57 -5.29
CA LEU A 52 8.62 5.46 -6.18
C LEU A 52 7.34 5.94 -5.50
N LEU A 53 7.26 5.85 -4.18
CA LEU A 53 6.10 6.24 -3.38
C LEU A 53 6.15 7.71 -2.94
N GLY A 54 7.14 8.49 -3.39
CA GLY A 54 7.09 9.94 -3.41
C GLY A 54 7.08 10.62 -2.03
N TYR A 55 7.62 9.99 -1.00
CA TYR A 55 7.96 10.73 0.22
C TYR A 55 9.33 11.36 0.01
N LYS A 56 9.27 12.57 -0.54
CA LYS A 56 10.32 13.58 -0.50
C LYS A 56 10.75 13.75 0.97
N THR A 57 11.78 13.02 1.38
CA THR A 57 12.64 13.44 2.48
C THR A 57 13.31 14.73 2.00
N ILE A 58 12.72 15.85 2.43
CA ILE A 58 13.40 17.15 2.41
C ILE A 58 14.28 17.14 3.68
N PRO A 59 15.56 17.54 3.58
CA PRO A 59 16.44 17.65 4.74
C PRO A 59 15.93 18.64 5.79
#